data_AF-A0A937JNL0-F1
#
_entry.id   AF-A0A937JNL0-F1
#
_cell.length_a   1.000
_cell.length_b   1.000
_cell.length_c   1.000
_cell.angle_alpha   90.00
_cell.angle_beta   90.00
_cell.angle_gamma   90.00
#
_symmetry.space_group_name_H-M   'P 1'
#
loop_
_entity.id
_entity.type
_entity.pdbx_description
1 polymer ?
#
loop_
_entity_poly.entity_id
_entity_poly.type
_entity_poly.pdbx_seq_one_letter_code
_entity_poly.pdbx_strand_id
1 'polypeptide(L)'
;MVPGEVDHVSAREGREHWELLPGAGVGALRFGMSAADVAAALRVGGPPTQVGGPYGQEAFADGVTVFYDAGTLACIALDAVTGPQVLLAGFALGGSDPQQAQQCLLDYAAEHGSCLLYTPDGSLALTDLGVLLRSQEVGGVRMSRPVFVKEDWLESEYYRDRLPLEGAPAPHAPPRPPRA
;
A
#
# COMPACT_ATOMS: atom_id res chain seq x y z
N MET A 1 25.27 31.17 -8.21
CA MET A 1 25.35 30.28 -7.03
C MET A 1 23.94 29.81 -6.74
N VAL A 2 23.57 28.65 -7.26
CA VAL A 2 22.24 28.03 -7.02
C VAL A 2 22.40 27.07 -5.84
N PRO A 3 21.62 27.22 -4.75
CA PRO A 3 21.72 26.32 -3.61
C PRO A 3 20.86 25.07 -3.82
N GLY A 4 21.48 23.90 -3.60
CA GLY A 4 20.82 22.71 -3.08
C GLY A 4 19.83 22.00 -4.00
N GLU A 5 20.34 21.33 -5.04
CA GLU A 5 19.71 20.10 -5.52
C GLU A 5 19.84 19.08 -4.38
N VAL A 6 18.78 18.97 -3.58
CA VAL A 6 18.67 17.95 -2.55
C VAL A 6 18.58 16.61 -3.25
N ASP A 7 19.54 15.76 -2.93
CA ASP A 7 19.71 14.42 -3.44
C ASP A 7 18.51 13.53 -3.03
N HIS A 8 17.42 13.60 -3.80
CA HIS A 8 16.26 12.72 -3.64
C HIS A 8 16.47 11.34 -4.29
N VAL A 9 17.60 11.16 -4.99
CA VAL A 9 17.95 9.94 -5.73
C VAL A 9 18.64 8.92 -4.81
N SER A 10 19.57 9.35 -3.95
CA SER A 10 20.36 8.46 -3.08
C SER A 10 19.53 7.72 -2.03
N ALA A 11 18.38 8.27 -1.61
CA ALA A 11 17.48 7.60 -0.66
C ALA A 11 16.70 6.42 -1.28
N ARG A 12 16.72 6.26 -2.61
CA ARG A 12 16.05 5.14 -3.31
C ARG A 12 17.01 3.99 -3.64
N GLU A 13 18.29 4.27 -3.87
CA GLU A 13 19.27 3.27 -4.34
C GLU A 13 19.62 2.21 -3.29
N GLY A 14 19.39 2.49 -2.00
CA GLY A 14 19.61 1.54 -0.91
C GLY A 14 18.38 0.72 -0.50
N ARG A 15 17.22 0.91 -1.14
CA ARG A 15 15.98 0.21 -0.73
C ARG A 15 15.92 -1.19 -1.30
N GLU A 16 15.38 -2.10 -0.50
CA GLU A 16 15.07 -3.46 -0.96
C GLU A 16 14.05 -3.40 -2.10
N HIS A 17 14.30 -4.15 -3.17
CA HIS A 17 13.39 -4.26 -4.29
C HIS A 17 12.49 -5.48 -4.11
N TRP A 18 11.18 -5.27 -4.15
CA TRP A 18 10.18 -6.32 -4.05
C TRP A 18 9.49 -6.55 -5.40
N GLU A 19 9.33 -7.83 -5.73
CA GLU A 19 8.56 -8.25 -6.88
C GLU A 19 7.06 -8.23 -6.55
N LEU A 20 6.27 -7.62 -7.44
CA LEU A 20 4.81 -7.70 -7.40
C LEU A 20 4.35 -9.05 -7.94
N LEU A 21 3.55 -9.76 -7.15
CA LEU A 21 2.85 -10.96 -7.61
C LEU A 21 1.35 -10.68 -7.71
N PRO A 22 0.83 -10.48 -8.94
CA PRO A 22 -0.57 -10.10 -9.17
C PRO A 22 -1.55 -10.99 -8.41
N GLY A 23 -2.40 -10.38 -7.58
CA GLY A 23 -3.41 -11.09 -6.78
C GLY A 23 -2.89 -12.01 -5.66
N ALA A 24 -1.57 -12.20 -5.55
CA ALA A 24 -0.97 -13.15 -4.62
C ALA A 24 -0.16 -12.48 -3.50
N GLY A 25 0.46 -11.32 -3.74
CA GLY A 25 1.20 -10.58 -2.72
C GLY A 25 2.36 -9.77 -3.29
N VAL A 26 3.34 -9.46 -2.45
CA VAL A 26 4.49 -8.63 -2.84
C VAL A 26 5.75 -9.01 -2.06
N GLY A 27 6.89 -9.12 -2.73
CA GLY A 27 8.17 -9.49 -2.12
C GLY A 27 8.11 -10.88 -1.47
N ALA A 28 8.41 -10.96 -0.17
CA ALA A 28 8.29 -12.18 0.62
C ALA A 28 6.86 -12.43 1.16
N LEU A 29 5.97 -11.44 1.09
CA LEU A 29 4.63 -11.50 1.65
C LEU A 29 3.61 -12.06 0.67
N ARG A 30 2.72 -12.91 1.17
CA ARG A 30 1.61 -13.50 0.40
C ARG A 30 0.30 -13.28 1.14
N PHE A 31 -0.75 -12.94 0.41
CA PHE A 31 -2.09 -12.88 0.99
C PHE A 31 -2.49 -14.25 1.56
N GLY A 32 -3.20 -14.25 2.68
CA GLY A 32 -3.54 -15.45 3.42
C GLY A 32 -2.53 -15.86 4.52
N MET A 33 -1.33 -15.27 4.55
CA MET A 33 -0.35 -15.53 5.62
C MET A 33 -0.89 -15.14 7.00
N SER A 34 -0.59 -15.93 8.02
CA SER A 34 -0.87 -15.55 9.41
C SER A 34 0.11 -14.47 9.89
N ALA A 35 -0.20 -13.78 10.98
CA ALA A 35 0.72 -12.79 11.55
C ALA A 35 2.11 -13.37 11.91
N ALA A 36 2.15 -14.62 12.34
CA ALA A 36 3.40 -15.33 12.60
C ALA A 36 4.22 -15.56 11.32
N ASP A 37 3.54 -15.94 10.22
CA ASP A 37 4.20 -16.15 8.93
C ASP A 37 4.72 -14.83 8.34
N VAL A 38 3.96 -13.74 8.50
CA VAL A 38 4.39 -12.40 8.07
C VAL A 38 5.64 -11.97 8.84
N ALA A 39 5.65 -12.10 10.17
CA ALA A 39 6.80 -11.74 10.98
C ALA A 39 8.05 -12.57 10.61
N ALA A 40 7.86 -13.87 10.33
CA ALA A 40 8.93 -14.76 9.89
C ALA A 40 9.44 -14.40 8.48
N ALA A 41 8.55 -14.03 7.56
CA ALA A 41 8.88 -13.69 6.18
C ALA A 41 9.68 -12.39 6.07
N LEU A 42 9.32 -11.37 6.86
CA LEU A 42 10.01 -10.08 6.85
C LEU A 42 11.36 -10.12 7.57
N ARG A 43 11.65 -11.16 8.37
CA ARG A 43 12.92 -11.33 9.12
C ARG A 43 13.34 -10.08 9.91
N VAL A 44 12.37 -9.27 10.34
CA VAL A 44 12.64 -7.98 11.00
C VAL A 44 13.15 -8.23 12.42
N GLY A 45 14.19 -7.50 12.81
CA GLY A 45 14.82 -7.62 14.13
C GLY A 45 14.03 -7.01 15.30
N GLY A 46 12.79 -6.54 15.07
CA GLY A 46 11.96 -5.88 16.08
C GLY A 46 10.49 -6.32 16.01
N PRO A 47 9.76 -6.30 17.14
CA PRO A 47 8.36 -6.68 17.16
C PRO A 47 7.51 -5.70 16.34
N PRO A 48 6.48 -6.19 15.62
CA PRO A 48 5.54 -5.29 14.95
C PRO A 48 4.83 -4.42 15.98
N THR A 49 4.63 -3.15 15.62
CA THR A 49 3.76 -2.26 16.41
C THR A 49 2.31 -2.54 16.02
N GLN A 50 1.49 -2.94 16.99
CA GLN A 50 0.04 -3.04 16.79
C GLN A 50 -0.52 -1.62 16.64
N VAL A 51 -1.04 -1.33 15.46
CA VAL A 51 -1.69 -0.04 15.17
C VAL A 51 -3.19 -0.32 15.25
N GLY A 52 -3.84 0.00 16.37
CA GLY A 52 -5.26 -0.32 16.55
C GLY A 52 -6.15 0.21 15.41
N GLY A 53 -7.28 -0.44 15.15
CA GLY A 53 -8.19 -0.07 14.07
C GLY A 53 -9.36 -1.06 13.93
N PRO A 54 -10.25 -0.87 12.93
CA PRO A 54 -11.33 -1.83 12.65
C PRO A 54 -10.81 -3.18 12.14
N TYR A 55 -9.54 -3.26 11.77
CA TYR A 55 -8.85 -4.46 11.29
C TYR A 55 -7.61 -4.73 12.15
N GLY A 56 -7.12 -5.97 12.14
CA GLY A 56 -5.80 -6.24 12.70
C GLY A 56 -4.75 -5.53 11.85
N GLN A 57 -3.93 -4.67 12.44
CA GLN A 57 -2.92 -3.93 11.70
C GLN A 57 -1.60 -3.95 12.46
N GLU A 58 -0.53 -4.20 11.70
CA GLU A 58 0.83 -4.27 12.19
C GLU A 58 1.74 -3.38 11.34
N ALA A 59 2.53 -2.54 12.00
CA ALA A 59 3.57 -1.75 11.37
C ALA A 59 4.96 -2.30 11.73
N PHE A 60 5.79 -2.49 10.72
CA PHE A 60 7.17 -2.96 10.83
C PHE A 60 8.14 -1.79 10.62
N ALA A 61 9.33 -1.89 11.25
CA ALA A 61 10.32 -0.83 11.25
C ALA A 61 10.85 -0.46 9.84
N ASP A 62 10.79 -1.40 8.89
CA ASP A 62 11.25 -1.22 7.51
C ASP A 62 10.19 -0.57 6.60
N GLY A 63 9.25 0.20 7.17
CA GLY A 63 8.23 0.90 6.39
C GLY A 63 7.20 -0.03 5.75
N VAL A 64 6.96 -1.21 6.32
CA VAL A 64 5.93 -2.14 5.85
C VAL A 64 4.78 -2.13 6.85
N THR A 65 3.57 -1.86 6.37
CA THR A 65 2.35 -1.95 7.18
C THR A 65 1.45 -3.02 6.60
N VAL A 66 0.99 -3.95 7.42
CA VAL A 66 0.11 -5.05 7.00
C VAL A 66 -1.23 -4.96 7.70
N PHE A 67 -2.26 -5.48 7.03
CA PHE A 67 -3.64 -5.52 7.51
C PHE A 67 -4.18 -6.93 7.36
N TYR A 68 -4.85 -7.40 8.41
CA TYR A 68 -5.39 -8.75 8.50
C TYR A 68 -6.91 -8.73 8.45
N ASP A 69 -7.46 -9.69 7.71
CA ASP A 69 -8.87 -10.06 7.71
C ASP A 69 -9.01 -11.46 8.28
N ALA A 70 -9.90 -11.64 9.26
CA ALA A 70 -10.11 -12.91 9.94
C ALA A 70 -8.80 -13.63 10.39
N GLY A 71 -7.75 -12.87 10.72
CA GLY A 71 -6.45 -13.39 11.15
C GLY A 71 -5.45 -13.72 10.02
N THR A 72 -5.77 -13.38 8.78
CA THR A 72 -4.93 -13.64 7.60
C THR A 72 -4.63 -12.38 6.82
N LEU A 73 -3.44 -12.29 6.20
CA LEU A 73 -2.96 -11.11 5.50
C LEU A 73 -3.87 -10.78 4.31
N ALA A 74 -4.46 -9.59 4.31
CA ALA A 74 -5.39 -9.13 3.29
C ALA A 74 -4.91 -7.87 2.57
N CYS A 75 -4.06 -7.06 3.21
CA CYS A 75 -3.52 -5.85 2.60
C CYS A 75 -2.11 -5.52 3.12
N ILE A 76 -1.28 -4.96 2.26
CA ILE A 76 0.12 -4.59 2.51
C ILE A 76 0.32 -3.17 1.97
N ALA A 77 0.64 -2.22 2.82
CA ALA A 77 0.98 -0.85 2.43
C ALA A 77 2.47 -0.60 2.69
N LEU A 78 3.18 -0.13 1.67
CA LEU A 78 4.60 0.22 1.79
C LEU A 78 4.74 1.72 2.00
N ASP A 79 5.58 2.13 2.93
CA ASP A 79 5.90 3.54 3.21
C ASP A 79 6.67 4.16 2.04
N ALA A 80 6.34 5.41 1.68
CA ALA A 80 6.92 6.05 0.51
C ALA A 80 8.42 6.37 0.67
N VAL A 81 8.95 6.42 1.90
CA VAL A 81 10.34 6.82 2.20
C VAL A 81 11.18 5.65 2.68
N THR A 82 10.64 4.85 3.59
CA THR A 82 11.37 3.79 4.29
C THR A 82 11.03 2.40 3.76
N GLY A 83 9.89 2.27 3.07
CA GLY A 83 9.39 1.00 2.56
C GLY A 83 10.21 0.43 1.39
N PRO A 84 10.12 -0.88 1.16
CA PRO A 84 10.65 -1.53 -0.04
C PRO A 84 10.09 -0.91 -1.33
N GLN A 85 10.89 -0.93 -2.39
CA GLN A 85 10.49 -0.43 -3.70
C GLN A 85 9.90 -1.55 -4.53
N VAL A 86 8.71 -1.31 -5.07
CA VAL A 86 8.06 -2.20 -6.02
C VAL A 86 8.06 -1.50 -7.38
N LEU A 87 8.55 -2.23 -8.38
CA LEU A 87 8.61 -1.74 -9.75
C LEU A 87 7.42 -2.27 -10.55
N LEU A 88 6.76 -1.40 -11.31
CA LEU A 88 5.77 -1.75 -12.32
C LEU A 88 6.28 -1.26 -13.67
N ALA A 89 6.54 -2.16 -14.61
CA ALA A 89 7.16 -1.84 -15.91
C ALA A 89 8.43 -0.97 -15.79
N GLY A 90 9.24 -1.21 -14.75
CA GLY A 90 10.47 -0.46 -14.48
C GLY A 90 10.27 0.88 -13.74
N PHE A 91 9.03 1.27 -13.45
CA PHE A 91 8.72 2.47 -12.69
C PHE A 91 8.53 2.17 -11.19
N ALA A 92 9.17 2.97 -10.33
CA ALA A 92 9.05 2.82 -8.87
C ALA A 92 7.71 3.36 -8.35
N LEU A 93 6.87 2.47 -7.84
CA LEU A 93 5.55 2.82 -7.31
C LEU A 93 5.63 3.57 -5.97
N GLY A 94 6.66 3.32 -5.17
CA GLY A 94 6.91 3.95 -3.87
C GLY A 94 7.84 5.16 -3.97
N GLY A 95 7.50 6.24 -3.25
CA GLY A 95 8.34 7.42 -3.10
C GLY A 95 8.39 8.35 -4.31
N SER A 96 7.67 8.03 -5.40
CA SER A 96 7.60 8.80 -6.64
C SER A 96 6.61 9.96 -6.58
N ASP A 97 6.66 10.85 -7.57
CA ASP A 97 5.61 11.85 -7.71
C ASP A 97 4.25 11.15 -7.92
N PRO A 98 3.19 11.47 -7.15
CA PRO A 98 1.89 10.82 -7.26
C PRO A 98 1.27 10.90 -8.66
N GLN A 99 1.45 12.03 -9.35
CA GLN A 99 0.88 12.22 -10.69
C GLN A 99 1.60 11.34 -11.72
N GLN A 100 2.93 11.29 -11.68
CA GLN A 100 3.72 10.39 -12.53
C GLN A 100 3.41 8.92 -12.25
N ALA A 101 3.29 8.55 -10.98
CA ALA A 101 2.94 7.19 -10.61
C ALA A 101 1.53 6.81 -11.09
N GLN A 102 0.57 7.72 -11.01
CA GLN A 102 -0.77 7.50 -11.56
C GLN A 102 -0.76 7.37 -13.09
N GLN A 103 0.02 8.20 -13.81
CA GLN A 103 0.18 8.08 -15.26
C GLN A 103 0.78 6.72 -15.64
N CYS A 104 1.81 6.27 -14.92
CA CYS A 104 2.40 4.95 -15.16
C CYS A 104 1.37 3.80 -15.04
N LEU A 105 0.46 3.85 -14.06
CA LEU A 105 -0.62 2.88 -13.94
C LEU A 105 -1.59 2.93 -15.13
N LEU A 106 -1.90 4.13 -15.63
CA LEU A 106 -2.77 4.31 -16.79
C LEU A 106 -2.11 3.80 -18.08
N ASP A 107 -0.84 4.10 -18.28
CA ASP A 107 -0.05 3.61 -19.42
C ASP A 107 0.03 2.09 -19.38
N TYR A 108 0.37 1.52 -18.21
CA TYR A 108 0.42 0.07 -18.02
C TYR A 108 -0.93 -0.59 -18.34
N ALA A 109 -2.04 -0.01 -17.87
CA ALA A 109 -3.37 -0.54 -18.17
C ALA A 109 -3.74 -0.43 -19.65
N ALA A 110 -3.33 0.65 -20.32
CA ALA A 110 -3.54 0.82 -21.75
C ALA A 110 -2.73 -0.18 -22.58
N GLU A 111 -1.50 -0.49 -22.16
CA GLU A 111 -0.60 -1.43 -22.85
C GLU A 111 -0.96 -2.90 -22.60
N HIS A 112 -1.36 -3.24 -21.37
CA HIS A 112 -1.57 -4.63 -20.94
C HIS A 112 -3.04 -5.04 -20.77
N GLY A 113 -3.98 -4.09 -20.88
CA GLY A 113 -5.42 -4.36 -20.74
C GLY A 113 -5.87 -4.57 -19.29
N SER A 114 -5.18 -3.99 -18.31
CA SER A 114 -5.52 -4.09 -16.88
C SER A 114 -6.82 -3.35 -16.53
N CYS A 115 -7.50 -3.84 -15.50
CA CYS A 115 -8.74 -3.30 -14.98
C CYS A 115 -8.46 -2.10 -14.06
N LEU A 116 -8.84 -0.91 -14.50
CA LEU A 116 -8.72 0.32 -13.73
C LEU A 116 -9.94 0.56 -12.84
N LEU A 117 -9.68 1.03 -11.63
CA LEU A 117 -10.71 1.49 -10.73
C LEU A 117 -10.27 2.78 -10.02
N TYR A 118 -11.18 3.74 -9.93
CA TYR A 118 -10.97 4.96 -9.13
C TYR A 118 -11.71 4.86 -7.81
N THR A 119 -11.03 5.15 -6.71
CA THR A 119 -11.64 5.25 -5.39
C THR A 119 -12.24 6.65 -5.18
N PRO A 120 -13.20 6.82 -4.25
CA PRO A 120 -13.84 8.12 -4.01
C PRO A 120 -12.89 9.26 -3.60
N ASP A 121 -11.74 8.93 -3.03
CA ASP A 121 -10.70 9.90 -2.67
C ASP A 121 -9.76 10.26 -3.84
N GLY A 122 -10.01 9.73 -5.04
CA GLY A 122 -9.25 10.01 -6.25
C GLY A 122 -8.03 9.13 -6.45
N SER A 123 -7.85 8.08 -5.64
CA SER A 123 -6.77 7.11 -5.83
C SER A 123 -7.10 6.14 -6.96
N LEU A 124 -6.06 5.65 -7.63
CA LEU A 124 -6.17 4.74 -8.77
C LEU A 124 -5.72 3.34 -8.39
N ALA A 125 -6.49 2.33 -8.81
CA ALA A 125 -6.17 0.93 -8.63
C ALA A 125 -6.12 0.17 -9.96
N LEU A 126 -5.22 -0.81 -10.03
CA LEU A 126 -5.20 -1.90 -11.00
C LEU A 126 -5.71 -3.15 -10.28
N THR A 127 -6.99 -3.45 -10.46
CA THR A 127 -7.68 -4.46 -9.64
C THR A 127 -7.19 -5.88 -9.94
N ASP A 128 -6.83 -6.16 -11.19
CA ASP A 128 -6.22 -7.42 -11.63
C ASP A 128 -4.83 -7.66 -11.03
N LEU A 129 -4.08 -6.59 -10.74
CA LEU A 129 -2.78 -6.69 -10.09
C LEU A 129 -2.87 -6.63 -8.56
N GLY A 130 -4.02 -6.23 -8.02
CA GLY A 130 -4.17 -5.98 -6.59
C GLY A 130 -3.45 -4.71 -6.12
N VAL A 131 -3.20 -3.74 -7.00
CA VAL A 131 -2.42 -2.53 -6.68
C VAL A 131 -3.35 -1.34 -6.54
N LEU A 132 -3.24 -0.59 -5.45
CA LEU A 132 -3.91 0.67 -5.19
C LEU A 132 -2.85 1.73 -4.87
N LEU A 133 -2.81 2.80 -5.67
CA LEU A 133 -1.84 3.87 -5.50
C LEU A 133 -2.42 5.00 -4.65
N ARG A 134 -1.88 5.16 -3.44
CA ARG A 134 -2.21 6.25 -2.52
C ARG A 134 -1.12 7.33 -2.56
N SER A 135 -1.35 8.43 -1.86
CA SER A 135 -0.34 9.47 -1.64
C SER A 135 -0.07 9.67 -0.14
N GLN A 136 1.18 9.94 0.20
CA GLN A 136 1.67 10.18 1.55
C GLN A 136 2.42 11.50 1.58
N GLU A 137 2.18 12.33 2.60
CA GLU A 137 2.91 13.59 2.77
C GLU A 137 4.04 13.41 3.79
N VAL A 138 5.29 13.59 3.35
CA VAL A 138 6.48 13.48 4.20
C VAL A 138 7.28 14.77 4.09
N GLY A 139 7.43 15.48 5.21
CA GLY A 139 8.18 16.73 5.26
C GLY A 139 7.66 17.84 4.33
N GLY A 140 6.35 17.85 4.05
CA GLY A 140 5.71 18.79 3.12
C GLY A 140 5.81 18.41 1.64
N VAL A 141 6.36 17.23 1.33
CA VAL A 141 6.40 16.68 -0.03
C VAL A 141 5.42 15.52 -0.14
N ARG A 142 4.55 15.56 -1.14
CA ARG A 142 3.63 14.46 -1.42
C ARG A 142 4.30 13.42 -2.31
N MET A 143 4.29 12.17 -1.86
CA MET A 143 4.90 11.03 -2.53
C MET A 143 3.89 9.92 -2.75
N SER A 144 4.12 9.09 -3.77
CA SER A 144 3.30 7.93 -4.08
C SER A 144 3.56 6.82 -3.08
N ARG A 145 2.49 6.18 -2.64
CA ARG A 145 2.49 5.12 -1.63
C ARG A 145 1.70 3.92 -2.15
N PRO A 146 2.36 2.83 -2.56
CA PRO A 146 1.67 1.67 -3.08
C PRO A 146 1.04 0.85 -1.94
N VAL A 147 -0.20 0.44 -2.18
CA VAL A 147 -0.97 -0.44 -1.31
C VAL A 147 -1.38 -1.66 -2.14
N PHE A 148 -1.00 -2.84 -1.68
CA PHE A 148 -1.34 -4.11 -2.29
C PHE A 148 -2.48 -4.75 -1.52
N VAL A 149 -3.54 -5.13 -2.21
CA VAL A 149 -4.79 -5.53 -1.61
C VAL A 149 -5.26 -6.82 -2.26
N LYS A 150 -5.71 -7.78 -1.45
CA LYS A 150 -6.35 -9.00 -1.94
C LYS A 150 -7.63 -8.65 -2.71
N GLU A 151 -7.93 -9.41 -3.77
CA GLU A 151 -9.09 -9.21 -4.64
C GLU A 151 -10.40 -8.96 -3.85
N ASP A 152 -10.75 -9.82 -2.89
CA ASP A 152 -11.95 -9.68 -2.05
C ASP A 152 -12.10 -8.28 -1.41
N TRP A 153 -10.99 -7.67 -1.00
CA TRP A 153 -10.97 -6.35 -0.37
C TRP A 153 -11.04 -5.20 -1.38
N LEU A 154 -10.57 -5.40 -2.61
CA LEU A 154 -10.72 -4.43 -3.71
C LEU A 154 -12.13 -4.42 -4.29
N GLU A 155 -12.77 -5.58 -4.37
CA GLU A 155 -14.16 -5.71 -4.83
C GLU A 155 -15.15 -5.14 -3.80
N SER A 156 -14.79 -5.15 -2.52
CA SER A 156 -15.60 -4.59 -1.47
C SER A 156 -15.45 -3.07 -1.36
N GLU A 157 -16.51 -2.33 -1.68
CA GLU A 157 -16.57 -0.87 -1.49
C GLU A 157 -16.20 -0.45 -0.06
N TYR A 158 -16.59 -1.26 0.93
CA TYR A 158 -16.29 -0.99 2.33
C TYR A 158 -14.79 -0.96 2.61
N TYR A 159 -14.04 -1.98 2.18
CA TYR A 159 -12.61 -2.05 2.41
C TYR A 159 -11.89 -1.06 1.51
N ARG A 160 -12.15 -1.09 0.21
CA ARG A 160 -11.55 -0.20 -0.79
C ARG A 160 -11.58 1.27 -0.39
N ASP A 161 -12.72 1.76 0.11
CA ASP A 161 -12.91 3.18 0.43
C ASP A 161 -12.38 3.56 1.83
N ARG A 162 -11.98 2.57 2.63
CA ARG A 162 -11.48 2.74 4.01
C ARG A 162 -10.07 2.21 4.23
N LEU A 163 -9.49 1.56 3.22
CA LEU A 163 -8.13 1.04 3.18
C LEU A 163 -7.14 2.19 3.14
N PRO A 164 -6.11 2.12 3.99
CA PRO A 164 -5.87 3.08 5.04
C PRO A 164 -5.83 4.53 4.52
N LEU A 165 -6.77 5.33 5.03
CA LEU A 165 -6.60 6.77 5.11
C LEU A 165 -5.65 7.02 6.29
N GLU A 166 -4.41 7.43 6.05
CA GLU A 166 -3.58 7.91 7.14
C GLU A 166 -4.27 9.13 7.77
N GLY A 167 -4.68 8.95 9.03
CA GLY A 167 -5.52 9.90 9.78
C GLY A 167 -6.33 9.12 10.79
N ALA A 168 -6.41 9.61 12.04
CA ALA A 168 -7.04 8.92 13.16
C ALA A 168 -8.39 8.27 12.79
N PRO A 169 -8.73 7.10 13.38
CA PRO A 169 -10.01 6.47 13.13
C PRO A 169 -11.12 7.49 13.41
N ALA A 170 -11.90 7.84 12.39
CA ALA A 170 -13.19 8.46 12.65
C ALA A 170 -13.95 7.49 13.58
N PRO A 171 -14.52 7.96 14.70
CA PRO A 171 -15.24 7.10 15.61
C PRO A 171 -16.33 6.37 14.83
N HIS A 172 -16.19 5.05 14.75
CA HIS A 172 -17.11 4.20 14.02
C HIS A 172 -18.48 4.29 14.71
N ALA A 173 -19.48 4.83 14.01
CA ALA A 173 -20.85 4.55 14.39
C ALA A 173 -21.12 3.07 14.05
N PRO A 174 -21.65 2.26 14.99
CA PRO A 174 -22.03 0.89 14.68
C PRO A 174 -23.15 0.87 13.63
N PRO A 175 -23.24 -0.17 12.78
CA PRO A 175 -24.35 -0.32 11.86
C PRO A 175 -25.67 -0.33 12.63
N ARG A 176 -26.62 0.51 12.21
CA ARG A 176 -27.94 0.55 12.85
C ARG A 176 -28.61 -0.82 12.69
N PRO A 177 -29.21 -1.38 13.76
CA PRO A 177 -29.99 -2.60 13.64
C PRO A 177 -31.19 -2.36 12.70
N PRO A 178 -31.64 -3.39 11.98
CA PRO A 178 -32.82 -3.29 11.13
C PRO A 178 -34.02 -2.86 12.00
N ARG A 179 -34.76 -1.85 11.51
CA ARG A 179 -36.00 -1.42 12.14
C ARG A 179 -37.00 -2.59 12.10
N ALA A 180 -37.38 -3.07 13.28
CA ALA A 180 -38.55 -3.92 13.48
C ALA A 180 -39.84 -3.11 13.25
#